data_AF-A0A2P6WBL7-F1
#
_entry.id   AF-A0A2P6WBL7-F1
#
_cell.length_a   1.000
_cell.length_b   1.000
_cell.length_c   1.000
_cell.angle_alpha   90.00
_cell.angle_beta   90.00
_cell.angle_gamma   90.00
#
_symmetry.space_group_name_H-M   'P 1'
#
loop_
_entity.id
_entity.type
_entity.pdbx_description
1 polymer ?
#
loop_
_entity_poly.entity_id
_entity_poly.type
_entity_poly.pdbx_seq_one_letter_code
_entity_poly.pdbx_strand_id
1 'polypeptide(L)' 'MHQNDPLRIYRSIMRINEERNSAFQPLGESLLIVPPTGSKMLGIGALMAALDRDFPIYSVETRAP' A
#
# COMPACT_ATOMS: atom_id res chain seq x y z
N MET A 1 3.72 -8.12 -19.51
CA MET A 1 2.81 -7.87 -18.38
C MET A 1 3.12 -8.87 -17.27
N HIS A 2 3.92 -8.51 -16.27
CA HIS A 2 4.19 -9.37 -15.12
C HIS A 2 3.22 -9.00 -13.99
N GLN A 3 2.28 -9.89 -13.68
CA GLN A 3 1.30 -9.69 -12.60
C GLN A 3 1.94 -9.65 -11.20
N ASN A 4 3.25 -9.92 -11.08
CA ASN A 4 4.02 -9.96 -9.83
C ASN A 4 5.15 -8.91 -9.78
N ASP A 5 5.05 -7.80 -10.51
CA ASP A 5 6.04 -6.71 -10.41
C ASP A 5 5.79 -5.87 -9.12
N PRO A 6 6.69 -5.94 -8.12
CA PRO A 6 6.55 -5.15 -6.89
C PRO A 6 6.57 -3.64 -7.15
N LEU A 7 7.32 -3.18 -8.16
CA LEU A 7 7.43 -1.77 -8.49
C LEU A 7 6.14 -1.21 -9.07
N ARG A 8 5.31 -2.05 -9.68
CA ARG A 8 3.98 -1.64 -10.14
C ARG A 8 3.08 -1.32 -8.96
N ILE A 9 3.03 -2.19 -7.95
CA ILE A 9 2.22 -1.96 -6.74
C ILE A 9 2.71 -0.75 -5.97
N TYR A 10 4.02 -0.65 -5.74
CA TYR A 10 4.63 0.52 -5.11
C TYR A 10 4.20 1.84 -5.78
N ARG A 11 4.38 1.92 -7.11
CA ARG A 11 4.00 3.12 -7.89
C ARG A 11 2.50 3.41 -7.83
N SER A 12 1.66 2.38 -7.86
CA SER A 12 0.21 2.55 -7.72
C SER A 12 -0.18 3.10 -6.35
N ILE A 13 0.43 2.61 -5.26
CA ILE A 13 0.14 3.10 -3.90
C ILE A 13 0.58 4.55 -3.75
N MET A 14 1.77 4.91 -4.25
CA MET A 14 2.25 6.30 -4.21
C MET A 14 1.31 7.24 -4.95
N ARG A 15 0.86 6.86 -6.15
CA ARG A 15 -0.07 7.67 -6.93
C ARG A 15 -1.40 7.88 -6.20
N ILE A 16 -1.95 6.82 -5.59
CA ILE A 16 -3.18 6.90 -4.78
C ILE A 16 -2.97 7.83 -3.58
N ASN A 17 -1.84 7.73 -2.89
CA ASN A 17 -1.54 8.59 -1.76
C ASN A 17 -1.46 10.07 -2.15
N GLU A 18 -0.81 10.39 -3.28
CA GLU A 18 -0.74 11.75 -3.81
C GLU A 18 -2.12 12.28 -4.20
N GLU A 19 -2.90 11.49 -4.94
CA GLU A 19 -4.28 11.82 -5.32
C GLU A 19 -5.15 12.09 -4.08
N ARG A 20 -5.04 11.26 -3.04
CA ARG A 20 -5.77 11.43 -1.78
C ARG A 20 -5.32 12.66 -1.01
N ASN A 21 -4.01 12.89 -0.86
CA ASN A 21 -3.52 14.06 -0.14
C ASN A 21 -3.99 15.37 -0.78
N SER A 22 -4.02 15.43 -2.11
CA SER A 22 -4.59 16.57 -2.84
C SER A 22 -6.10 16.74 -2.59
N ALA A 23 -6.86 15.64 -2.63
CA ALA A 23 -8.32 15.68 -2.45
C ALA A 23 -8.75 16.00 -1.00
N PHE A 24 -8.02 15.50 -0.01
CA PHE A 24 -8.36 15.63 1.42
C PHE A 24 -7.71 16.84 2.10
N GLN A 25 -6.80 17.56 1.43
CA GLN A 25 -6.13 18.75 1.95
C GLN A 25 -7.07 19.76 2.66
N PRO A 26 -8.30 20.02 2.17
CA PRO A 26 -9.25 20.93 2.84
C PRO A 26 -9.96 20.31 4.06
N LEU A 27 -9.97 18.99 4.19
CA LEU A 27 -10.71 18.22 5.19
C LEU A 27 -9.83 17.67 6.32
N GLY A 28 -8.49 17.78 6.19
CA GLY A 28 -7.51 17.26 7.14
C GLY A 28 -6.65 16.15 6.52
N GLU A 29 -6.15 15.23 7.36
CA GLU A 29 -5.30 14.13 6.90
C GLU A 29 -6.12 12.95 6.31
N SER A 30 -5.57 12.30 5.30
CA SER A 30 -6.12 11.06 4.73
C SER A 30 -5.30 9.87 5.22
N LEU A 31 -5.93 8.96 5.98
CA LEU A 31 -5.32 7.68 6.34
C LEU A 31 -5.42 6.68 5.18
N LEU A 32 -4.28 6.22 4.67
CA LEU A 32 -4.20 5.12 3.71
C LEU A 32 -3.76 3.85 4.42
N ILE A 33 -4.60 2.82 4.39
CA ILE A 33 -4.28 1.50 4.95
C ILE A 33 -3.96 0.55 3.80
N VAL A 34 -2.78 -0.07 3.84
CA VAL A 34 -2.33 -1.01 2.81
C VAL A 34 -2.30 -2.42 3.39
N PRO A 35 -3.24 -3.31 3.02
CA PRO A 35 -3.18 -4.71 3.41
C PRO A 35 -2.12 -5.44 2.56
N PRO A 36 -1.21 -6.23 3.15
CA PRO A 36 -0.23 -7.04 2.44
C PRO A 36 -0.90 -8.34 1.93
N THR A 37 -1.90 -8.21 1.08
CA THR A 37 -2.64 -9.34 0.48
C THR A 37 -2.13 -9.66 -0.92
N GLY A 38 -2.17 -10.94 -1.30
CA GLY A 38 -1.72 -11.41 -2.62
C GLY A 38 -0.40 -12.17 -2.56
N SER A 39 0.35 -12.18 -3.67
CA SER A 39 1.63 -12.89 -3.74
C SER A 39 2.70 -12.21 -2.89
N LYS A 40 3.68 -12.98 -2.39
CA LYS A 40 4.81 -12.45 -1.60
C LYS A 40 5.51 -11.27 -2.31
N MET A 41 5.60 -11.31 -3.65
CA MET A 41 6.18 -10.24 -4.44
C MET A 41 5.37 -8.94 -4.37
N LEU A 42 4.04 -9.01 -4.44
CA LEU A 42 3.19 -7.81 -4.31
C LEU A 42 3.25 -7.23 -2.89
N GLY A 43 3.37 -8.10 -1.88
CA GLY A 43 3.60 -7.70 -0.50
C GLY A 43 4.89 -6.86 -0.31
N ILE A 44 5.95 -7.15 -1.06
CA ILE A 44 7.18 -6.34 -1.03
C ILE A 44 6.93 -4.92 -1.54
N GLY A 45 6.20 -4.77 -2.66
CA GLY A 45 5.85 -3.46 -3.19
C GLY A 45 4.99 -2.63 -2.23
N ALA A 46 4.07 -3.29 -1.52
CA ALA A 46 3.27 -2.67 -0.47
C ALA A 46 4.12 -2.25 0.74
N LEU A 47 5.05 -3.10 1.19
CA LEU A 47 5.96 -2.80 2.30
C LEU A 47 6.87 -1.62 1.98
N MET A 48 7.44 -1.56 0.78
CA MET A 48 8.24 -0.41 0.32
C MET A 48 7.45 0.90 0.42
N ALA A 49 6.21 0.89 -0.08
CA ALA A 49 5.37 2.08 -0.05
C ALA A 49 5.07 2.56 1.37
N ALA A 50 4.85 1.61 2.29
CA ALA A 50 4.61 1.90 3.68
C ALA A 50 5.84 2.46 4.39
N LEU A 51 7.05 1.96 4.10
CA LEU A 51 8.29 2.51 4.67
C LEU A 51 8.57 3.94 4.18
N ASP A 52 8.31 4.22 2.91
CA ASP A 52 8.59 5.55 2.32
C ASP A 52 7.63 6.65 2.79
N ARG A 53 6.40 6.28 3.20
CA ARG A 53 5.34 7.24 3.56
C ARG A 53 4.74 7.01 4.95
N ASP A 54 5.37 6.15 5.75
CA ASP A 54 4.96 5.78 7.10
C ASP A 54 3.50 5.29 7.18
N PHE A 55 3.08 4.47 6.20
CA PHE A 55 1.71 3.95 6.20
C PHE A 55 1.52 2.84 7.24
N PRO A 56 0.36 2.78 7.92
CA PRO A 56 0.02 1.65 8.75
C PRO A 56 -0.16 0.39 7.89
N ILE A 57 0.54 -0.68 8.26
CA ILE A 57 0.40 -2.02 7.67
C ILE A 57 -0.33 -2.93 8.65
N TYR A 58 -1.38 -3.60 8.18
CA TYR A 58 -2.08 -4.63 8.94
C TYR A 58 -1.92 -5.99 8.25
N SER A 59 -1.25 -6.94 8.91
CA SER A 59 -1.19 -8.33 8.48
C SER A 59 -2.20 -9.16 9.28
N VAL A 60 -3.02 -9.95 8.59
CA VAL A 60 -3.95 -10.88 9.24
C VAL A 60 -3.32 -12.27 9.18
N GLU A 61 -2.93 -12.81 10.33
CA GLU A 61 -2.49 -14.20 10.43
C GLU A 61 -3.69 -15.12 10.59
N THR A 62 -3.80 -16.12 9.73
CA THR A 62 -4.78 -17.20 9.89
C THR A 62 -4.08 -18.41 10.50
N ARG A 63 -4.72 -19.04 11.49
CA ARG A 63 -4.33 -20.38 11.91
C ARG A 63 -4.76 -21.33 10.80
N ALA A 64 -3.80 -21.99 10.14
CA ALA A 64 -4.13 -23.10 9.25
C ALA A 64 -4.91 -24.17 10.07
N PRO A 65 -5.91 -24.82 9.48
CA PRO A 65 -6.71 -25.84 10.17
C PRO A 65 -5.87 -27.02 10.64
#